data_AF-A0A813JR94-F1
#
_entry.id   AF-A0A813JR94-F1
#
_cell.length_a   1.000
_cell.length_b   1.000
_cell.length_c   1.000
_cell.angle_alpha   90.00
_cell.angle_beta   90.00
_cell.angle_gamma   90.00
#
_symmetry.space_group_name_H-M   'P 1'
#
loop_
_entity.id
_entity.type
_entity.pdbx_description
1 polymer ?
#
loop_
_entity_poly.entity_id
_entity_poly.type
_entity_poly.pdbx_seq_one_letter_code
_entity_poly.pdbx_strand_id
1 'polypeptide(L)'
;LEIPSLEFTIGSERRRHIDSIYNQIINAYENLEMHTQLLGEDSEEKAKIANVVTNLKALLDVERPFDLIIHDPRGLSEFNPSEKVRIEAPDEDR
;
A
#
# COMPACT_ATOMS: atom_id res chain seq x y z
N LEU A 1 -3.56 0.66 -4.84
CA LEU A 1 -2.57 -0.34 -4.38
C LEU A 1 -3.11 -0.94 -3.11
N GLU A 2 -3.12 -2.26 -2.99
CA GLU A 2 -3.67 -2.99 -1.85
C GLU A 2 -2.63 -3.95 -1.27
N ILE A 3 -2.61 -4.05 0.06
CA ILE A 3 -1.84 -5.06 0.81
C ILE A 3 -2.86 -5.82 1.67
N PRO A 4 -3.39 -6.96 1.19
CA PRO A 4 -4.51 -7.65 1.83
C PRO A 4 -4.21 -8.13 3.26
N SER A 5 -2.97 -8.57 3.52
CA SER A 5 -2.54 -9.04 4.84
C SER A 5 -2.59 -7.97 5.93
N LEU A 6 -2.62 -6.69 5.55
CA LEU A 6 -2.74 -5.55 6.45
C LEU A 6 -4.11 -4.87 6.38
N GLU A 7 -5.05 -5.40 5.58
CA GLU A 7 -6.33 -4.76 5.27
C GLU A 7 -6.14 -3.29 4.82
N PHE A 8 -5.05 -3.03 4.08
CA PHE A 8 -4.58 -1.68 3.78
C PHE A 8 -4.68 -1.38 2.28
N THR A 9 -5.19 -0.18 1.97
CA THR A 9 -5.30 0.31 0.59
C THR A 9 -4.78 1.74 0.47
N ILE A 10 -3.93 1.97 -0.52
CA ILE A 10 -3.55 3.30 -0.99
C ILE A 10 -4.48 3.67 -2.14
N GLY A 11 -5.21 4.77 -1.95
CA GLY A 11 -6.12 5.31 -2.95
C GLY A 11 -5.40 5.71 -4.24
N SER A 12 -6.10 5.59 -5.38
CA SER A 12 -5.54 6.01 -6.67
C SER A 12 -5.57 7.54 -6.79
N GLU A 13 -4.42 8.16 -7.06
CA GLU A 13 -4.38 9.56 -7.47
C GLU A 13 -4.57 9.69 -9.00
N ARG A 14 -5.15 10.81 -9.46
CA ARG A 14 -5.42 11.02 -10.90
C ARG A 14 -4.17 11.32 -11.74
N ARG A 15 -3.00 11.46 -11.12
CA ARG A 15 -1.73 11.79 -11.77
C ARG A 15 -0.88 10.55 -11.95
N ARG A 16 -0.21 10.42 -13.10
CA ARG A 16 0.78 9.36 -13.32
C ARG A 16 1.90 9.56 -12.29
N HIS A 17 2.22 8.48 -11.59
CA HIS A 17 3.26 8.47 -10.59
C HIS A 17 4.16 7.25 -10.87
N ILE A 18 5.45 7.51 -11.04
CA ILE A 18 6.46 6.49 -11.36
C ILE A 18 7.40 6.45 -10.16
N ASP A 19 7.42 5.31 -9.46
CA ASP A 19 8.29 5.13 -8.30
C ASP A 19 8.53 3.63 -8.04
N SER A 20 9.36 3.32 -7.04
CA SER A 20 9.55 1.97 -6.52
C SER A 20 8.47 1.58 -5.51
N ILE A 21 8.16 0.28 -5.40
CA ILE A 21 7.25 -0.26 -4.36
C ILE A 21 7.73 0.15 -2.96
N TYR A 22 9.05 0.11 -2.73
CA TYR A 22 9.66 0.53 -1.48
C TYR A 22 9.28 1.97 -1.10
N ASN A 23 9.44 2.91 -2.04
CA ASN A 23 9.09 4.31 -1.81
C ASN A 23 7.57 4.52 -1.65
N GLN A 24 6.73 3.74 -2.35
CA GLN A 24 5.28 3.79 -2.14
C GLN A 24 4.90 3.43 -0.69
N ILE A 25 5.54 2.40 -0.12
CA ILE A 25 5.31 1.97 1.26
C ILE A 25 5.82 3.03 2.25
N ILE A 26 6.99 3.63 1.98
CA ILE A 26 7.52 4.74 2.79
C ILE A 26 6.53 5.90 2.84
N ASN A 27 6.14 6.40 1.67
CA ASN A 27 5.22 7.52 1.58
C ASN A 27 3.89 7.21 2.29
N ALA A 28 3.42 5.97 2.22
CA ALA A 28 2.20 5.55 2.90
C ALA A 28 2.32 5.62 4.43
N TYR A 29 3.36 5.03 5.04
CA TYR A 29 3.47 5.06 6.50
C TYR A 29 3.84 6.46 7.00
N GLU A 30 4.65 7.25 6.28
CA GLU A 30 5.01 8.60 6.69
C GLU A 30 3.79 9.54 6.72
N ASN A 31 2.92 9.42 5.70
CA ASN A 31 1.65 10.14 5.66
C ASN A 31 0.74 9.74 6.85
N LEU A 32 0.68 8.45 7.19
CA LEU A 32 -0.06 7.98 8.36
C LEU A 32 0.56 8.48 9.67
N GLU A 33 1.89 8.45 9.82
CA GLU A 33 2.58 8.99 11.01
C GLU A 33 2.29 10.47 11.20
N MET A 34 2.38 11.26 10.12
CA MET A 34 2.01 12.67 10.17
C MET A 34 0.55 12.85 10.60
N HIS A 35 -0.37 12.04 10.07
CA HIS A 35 -1.77 12.06 10.47
C HIS A 35 -1.97 11.73 11.96
N THR A 36 -1.26 10.73 12.49
CA THR A 36 -1.32 10.38 13.93
C THR A 36 -0.81 11.47 14.86
N GLN A 37 0.14 12.30 14.41
CA GLN A 37 0.64 13.43 15.19
C GLN A 37 -0.37 14.59 15.26
N LEU A 38 -1.23 14.70 14.24
CA LEU A 38 -2.29 15.71 14.16
C LEU A 38 -3.57 15.25 14.88
N LEU A 39 -3.78 13.94 15.03
CA LEU A 39 -4.81 13.39 15.90
C LEU A 39 -4.48 13.75 17.36
N GLY A 40 -5.47 14.31 18.07
CA GLY A 40 -5.37 14.72 19.48
C GLY A 40 -5.18 13.55 20.45
N GLU A 41 -5.58 13.73 21.72
CA GLU A 41 -5.36 12.75 22.80
C GLU A 41 -5.74 11.29 22.44
N ASP A 42 -5.00 10.36 23.05
CA ASP A 42 -4.92 8.93 22.77
C ASP A 42 -6.28 8.27 22.53
N SER A 43 -6.69 8.28 21.26
CA SER A 43 -7.85 7.59 20.76
C SER A 43 -7.48 6.15 20.40
N GLU A 44 -8.45 5.25 20.50
CA GLU A 44 -8.33 3.87 19.98
C GLU A 44 -7.93 3.85 18.49
N GLU A 45 -8.36 4.86 17.73
CA GLU A 45 -8.01 5.07 16.33
C GLU A 45 -6.51 5.31 16.14
N LYS A 46 -5.90 6.18 16.96
CA LYS A 46 -4.46 6.44 16.93
C LYS A 46 -3.64 5.17 17.16
N ALA A 47 -4.08 4.32 18.11
CA ALA A 47 -3.45 3.03 18.36
C ALA A 47 -3.55 2.09 17.15
N LYS A 48 -4.72 2.03 16.49
CA LYS A 48 -4.90 1.24 15.26
C LYS A 48 -4.00 1.73 14.12
N ILE A 49 -3.91 3.04 13.91
CA ILE A 49 -3.04 3.60 12.86
C ILE A 49 -1.56 3.34 13.18
N ALA A 50 -1.13 3.50 14.43
CA ALA A 50 0.24 3.20 14.85
C ALA A 50 0.63 1.72 14.63
N ASN A 51 -0.31 0.79 14.84
CA ASN A 51 -0.11 -0.62 14.52
C ASN A 51 0.07 -0.85 13.02
N VAL A 52 -0.75 -0.21 12.18
CA VAL A 52 -0.61 -0.29 10.71
C VAL A 52 0.72 0.29 10.25
N VAL A 53 1.15 1.44 10.79
CA VAL A 53 2.47 2.04 10.51
C VAL A 53 3.60 1.07 10.84
N THR A 54 3.52 0.43 12.01
CA THR A 54 4.54 -0.55 12.45
C THR A 54 4.61 -1.72 11.48
N ASN A 55 3.46 -2.24 11.05
CA ASN A 55 3.39 -3.34 10.10
C ASN A 55 3.91 -2.93 8.71
N LEU A 56 3.60 -1.73 8.23
CA LEU A 56 4.12 -1.19 6.95
C LEU A 56 5.65 -1.06 6.98
N LYS A 57 6.22 -0.61 8.10
CA LYS A 57 7.68 -0.55 8.28
C LYS A 57 8.31 -1.93 8.21
N ALA A 58 7.70 -2.94 8.85
CA ALA A 58 8.18 -4.32 8.80
C ALA A 58 8.16 -4.94 7.39
N LEU A 59 7.28 -4.48 6.49
CA LEU A 59 7.26 -4.95 5.10
C LEU A 59 8.50 -4.51 4.31
N LEU A 60 9.19 -3.44 4.70
CA LEU A 60 10.37 -2.95 4.00
C LEU A 60 11.54 -3.93 4.10
N ASP A 61 11.66 -4.64 5.22
CA ASP A 61 12.69 -5.65 5.43
C ASP A 61 12.37 -6.98 4.73
N VAL A 62 11.11 -7.17 4.31
CA VAL A 62 10.62 -8.36 3.61
C VAL A 62 11.00 -9.66 4.34
N GLU A 63 10.88 -9.69 5.68
CA GLU A 63 11.18 -10.90 6.48
C GLU A 63 10.36 -12.11 6.02
N ARG A 64 9.16 -11.87 5.50
CA ARG A 64 8.29 -12.84 4.85
C ARG A 64 7.74 -12.27 3.55
N PRO A 65 7.53 -13.09 2.51
CA PRO A 65 6.81 -12.68 1.32
C PRO A 65 5.41 -12.19 1.66
N PHE A 66 4.93 -11.18 0.94
CA PHE A 66 3.59 -10.64 1.05
C PHE A 66 3.04 -10.32 -0.34
N ASP A 67 1.71 -10.26 -0.43
CA ASP A 67 1.01 -9.90 -1.65
C ASP A 67 0.78 -8.39 -1.72
N LEU A 68 1.09 -7.80 -2.88
CA LEU A 68 0.79 -6.43 -3.23
C LEU A 68 0.01 -6.42 -4.53
N ILE A 69 -1.19 -5.86 -4.49
CA ILE A 69 -2.14 -5.89 -5.60
C ILE A 69 -2.30 -4.48 -6.16
N ILE A 70 -2.18 -4.35 -7.49
CA ILE A 70 -2.49 -3.12 -8.21
C ILE A 70 -3.76 -3.34 -9.02
N HIS A 71 -4.83 -2.69 -8.58
CA HIS A 71 -6.08 -2.59 -9.34
C HIS A 71 -5.94 -1.50 -10.39
N ASP A 72 -5.88 -1.90 -11.66
CA ASP A 72 -5.79 -0.97 -12.78
C ASP A 72 -6.81 -1.29 -13.88
N PRO A 73 -8.00 -0.68 -13.83
CA PRO A 73 -9.05 -0.89 -14.83
C PRO A 73 -8.68 -0.45 -16.24
N ARG A 74 -7.63 0.38 -16.41
CA ARG A 74 -7.21 0.90 -17.71
C ARG A 74 -5.98 0.20 -18.28
N GLY A 75 -5.31 -0.65 -17.50
CA GLY A 75 -4.10 -1.38 -17.91
C GLY A 75 -2.93 -0.47 -18.30
N LEU A 76 -2.78 0.68 -17.64
CA LEU A 76 -1.71 1.66 -17.88
C LEU A 76 -0.51 1.51 -16.93
N SER A 77 -0.62 0.64 -15.93
CA SER A 77 0.39 0.39 -14.92
C SER A 77 1.46 -0.53 -15.48
N GLU A 78 2.70 -0.25 -15.10
CA GLU A 78 3.88 -0.98 -15.56
C GLU A 78 4.73 -1.35 -14.33
N PHE A 79 5.27 -2.57 -14.33
CA PHE A 79 6.19 -3.04 -13.29
C PHE A 79 7.55 -3.33 -13.89
N ASN A 80 8.60 -3.01 -13.15
CA ASN A 80 9.98 -3.25 -13.57
C ASN A 80 10.82 -3.79 -12.39
N PRO A 81 11.37 -5.01 -12.48
CA PRO A 81 11.16 -6.01 -13.53
C PRO A 81 9.76 -6.63 -13.47
N SER A 82 9.18 -7.00 -14.62
CA SER A 82 7.83 -7.60 -14.71
C SER A 82 7.82 -9.12 -14.59
N GLU A 83 8.99 -9.77 -14.57
CA GLU A 83 9.17 -11.23 -14.68
C GLU A 83 8.48 -12.03 -13.56
N LYS A 84 8.27 -11.41 -12.40
CA LYS A 84 7.65 -12.03 -11.22
C LYS A 84 6.29 -11.42 -10.86
N VAL A 85 5.66 -10.74 -11.82
CA VAL A 85 4.34 -10.13 -11.63
C VAL A 85 3.27 -11.06 -12.17
N ARG A 86 2.31 -11.42 -11.31
CA ARG A 86 1.10 -12.13 -11.72
C ARG A 86 0.06 -11.13 -12.20
N ILE A 87 -0.43 -11.29 -13.42
CA ILE A 87 -1.50 -10.47 -13.99
C ILE A 87 -2.77 -11.34 -14.04
N GLU A 88 -3.83 -10.85 -13.42
CA GLU A 88 -5.15 -11.48 -13.43
C GLU A 88 -6.11 -10.57 -14.21
N ALA A 89 -6.87 -11.16 -15.13
CA ALA A 89 -7.96 -10.44 -15.78
C ALA A 89 -9.10 -10.26 -14.76
N PRO A 90 -9.86 -9.15 -14.81
CA PRO A 90 -11.07 -9.05 -14.01
C PRO A 90 -12.03 -10.18 -14.39
N ASP A 91 -12.64 -10.84 -13.40
CA ASP A 91 -13.69 -11.83 -13.63
C ASP A 91 -14.80 -11.19 -14.47
N GLU A 92 -15.06 -11.73 -15.67
CA GLU A 92 -16.09 -11.21 -16.60
C GLU A 92 -17.53 -11.38 -16.07
N ASP A 93 -17.70 -12.04 -14.92
CA ASP A 93 -19.00 -12.42 -14.34
C ASP A 93 -19.47 -11.56 -13.14
N ARG A 94 -19.08 -10.28 -13.06
CA ARG A 94 -19.63 -9.32 -12.07
C ARG A 94 -20.33 -8.10 -12.67
#